data_AF-A0A942RK28-F1
#
_entry.id   AF-A0A942RK28-F1
#
_cell.length_a   1.000
_cell.length_b   1.000
_cell.length_c   1.000
_cell.angle_alpha   90.00
_cell.angle_beta   90.00
_cell.angle_gamma   90.00
#
_symmetry.space_group_name_H-M   'P 1'
#
loop_
_entity.id
_entity.type
_entity.pdbx_description
1 polymer ?
#
loop_
_entity_poly.entity_id
_entity_poly.type
_entity_poly.pdbx_seq_one_letter_code
_entity_poly.pdbx_strand_id
1 'polypeptide(L)'
;MKTLSQTLSELRKEMEDCQEPTASETWLPEQGDILVGKVREIKEVTTKFGQRDTMVVETEHGQIKTVFATTDIKRKLESLKAEIGDIVALKYFGEKQTRNGATFKSYEVRVIKTDITCTDQLAEGVNELSEDDIVF
;
A
#
# COMPACT_ATOMS: atom_id res chain seq x y z
N MET A 1 1.50 36.58 -25.88
CA MET A 1 2.83 36.58 -25.22
C MET A 1 2.59 36.43 -23.74
N LYS A 2 2.91 35.28 -23.14
CA LYS A 2 2.83 35.09 -21.68
C LYS A 2 3.96 35.88 -21.02
N THR A 3 3.67 36.60 -19.94
CA THR A 3 4.68 37.39 -19.19
C THR A 3 5.52 36.50 -18.29
N LEU A 4 6.77 36.90 -18.01
CA LEU A 4 7.69 36.17 -17.12
C LEU A 4 7.08 35.89 -15.72
N SER A 5 6.18 36.75 -15.25
CA SER A 5 5.43 36.55 -14.01
C SER A 5 4.40 35.43 -14.08
N GLN A 6 3.74 35.23 -15.24
CA GLN A 6 2.81 34.11 -15.44
C GLN A 6 3.57 32.78 -15.50
N THR A 7 4.70 32.73 -16.21
CA THR A 7 5.51 31.50 -16.30
C THR A 7 6.12 31.11 -14.95
N LEU A 8 6.57 32.07 -14.14
CA LEU A 8 7.08 31.82 -12.79
C LEU A 8 5.98 31.33 -11.83
N SER A 9 4.74 31.79 -12.02
CA SER A 9 3.59 31.35 -11.24
C SER A 9 3.17 29.93 -11.61
N GLU A 10 3.22 29.58 -12.90
CA GLU A 10 2.95 28.22 -13.40
C GLU A 10 4.03 27.24 -12.87
N LEU A 11 5.33 27.57 -12.96
CA LEU A 11 6.41 26.73 -12.41
C LEU A 11 6.35 26.59 -10.89
N ARG A 12 6.00 27.65 -10.15
CA ARG A 12 5.86 27.57 -8.68
C ARG A 12 4.71 26.64 -8.29
N LYS A 13 3.63 26.64 -9.08
CA LYS A 13 2.47 25.76 -8.89
C LYS A 13 2.79 24.31 -9.24
N GLU A 14 3.65 24.06 -10.23
CA GLU A 14 4.22 22.72 -10.48
C GLU A 14 5.19 22.27 -9.38
N MET A 15 5.96 23.18 -8.79
CA MET A 15 6.89 22.86 -7.69
C MET A 15 6.18 22.69 -6.34
N GLU A 16 5.00 23.29 -6.16
CA GLU A 16 4.07 23.01 -5.04
C GLU A 16 3.26 21.72 -5.25
N ASP A 17 3.37 21.07 -6.42
CA ASP A 17 2.87 19.71 -6.71
C ASP A 17 3.83 18.60 -6.20
N CYS A 18 4.93 18.97 -5.53
CA CYS A 18 5.49 18.11 -4.47
C CYS A 18 4.62 18.25 -3.21
N GLN A 19 3.30 18.18 -3.37
CA GLN A 19 2.33 18.25 -2.29
C GLN A 19 2.68 17.11 -1.34
N GLU A 20 3.06 17.47 -0.11
CA GLU A 20 3.10 16.56 1.03
C GLU A 20 1.88 15.64 0.91
N PRO A 21 2.03 14.30 0.90
CA PRO A 21 0.90 13.43 0.69
C PRO A 21 -0.21 13.84 1.62
N THR A 22 -1.32 14.24 0.99
CA THR A 22 -2.69 14.28 1.51
C THR A 22 -2.71 13.86 2.96
N ALA A 23 -2.91 14.84 3.86
CA ALA A 23 -2.92 14.71 5.32
C ALA A 23 -3.53 13.36 5.74
N SER A 24 -2.68 12.35 5.78
CA SER A 24 -3.04 10.96 6.01
C SER A 24 -2.63 10.75 7.44
N GLU A 25 -3.60 10.34 8.24
CA GLU A 25 -3.37 10.17 9.66
C GLU A 25 -2.22 9.16 9.81
N THR A 26 -1.13 9.62 10.40
CA THR A 26 0.02 8.75 10.65
C THR A 26 -0.41 7.71 11.65
N TRP A 27 -0.27 6.44 11.30
CA TRP A 27 -0.56 5.35 12.21
C TRP A 27 0.52 5.28 13.28
N LEU A 28 0.15 5.66 14.50
CA LEU A 28 0.95 5.55 15.72
C LEU A 28 0.38 4.42 16.57
N PRO A 29 0.75 3.15 16.32
CA PRO A 29 0.15 2.02 17.02
C PRO A 29 0.53 1.95 18.49
N GLU A 30 -0.41 1.49 19.32
CA GLU A 30 -0.15 1.04 20.68
C GLU A 30 0.11 -0.48 20.71
N GLN A 31 0.69 -0.97 21.82
CA GLN A 31 0.98 -2.40 21.92
C GLN A 31 -0.29 -3.23 21.79
N GLY A 32 -0.33 -4.11 20.79
CA GLY A 32 -1.49 -4.94 20.48
C GLY A 32 -2.35 -4.43 19.32
N ASP A 33 -2.14 -3.19 18.86
CA ASP A 33 -2.86 -2.63 17.72
C ASP A 33 -2.64 -3.45 16.45
N ILE A 34 -3.71 -3.55 15.67
CA ILE A 34 -3.73 -4.20 14.37
C ILE A 34 -4.28 -3.22 13.34
N LEU A 35 -3.50 -2.97 12.29
CA LEU A 35 -3.94 -2.24 11.10
C LEU A 35 -4.11 -3.24 9.96
N VAL A 36 -5.33 -3.32 9.42
CA VAL A 36 -5.62 -4.11 8.22
C VAL A 36 -6.15 -3.17 7.14
N GLY A 37 -5.63 -3.30 5.94
CA GLY A 37 -6.11 -2.52 4.81
C GLY A 37 -5.37 -2.80 3.52
N LYS A 38 -5.80 -2.14 2.45
CA LYS A 38 -5.24 -2.23 1.12
C LYS A 38 -4.09 -1.26 0.94
N VAL A 39 -2.97 -1.73 0.39
CA VAL A 39 -1.84 -0.86 0.06
C VAL A 39 -2.22 0.04 -1.11
N ARG A 40 -2.28 1.35 -0.86
CA ARG A 40 -2.51 2.37 -1.89
C ARG A 40 -1.22 2.86 -2.52
N GLU A 41 -0.18 3.02 -1.72
CA GLU A 41 1.08 3.60 -2.17
C GLU A 41 2.24 3.12 -1.28
N ILE A 42 3.41 2.89 -1.89
CA ILE A 42 4.68 2.66 -1.18
C ILE A 42 5.68 3.65 -1.76
N LYS A 43 6.27 4.49 -0.90
CA LYS A 43 7.25 5.49 -1.34
C LYS A 43 8.31 5.77 -0.31
N GLU A 44 9.47 6.19 -0.78
CA GLU A 44 10.53 6.72 0.05
C GLU A 44 10.34 8.23 0.22
N VAL A 45 10.31 8.69 1.47
CA VAL A 45 10.19 10.11 1.82
C VAL A 45 11.51 10.58 2.42
N THR A 46 12.10 11.60 1.81
CA THR A 46 13.26 12.28 2.36
C THR A 46 12.82 13.28 3.41
N THR A 47 13.11 13.00 4.67
CA THR A 47 12.86 13.93 5.79
C THR A 47 14.15 14.66 6.17
N LYS A 48 14.03 15.72 6.98
CA LYS A 48 15.18 16.47 7.54
C LYS A 48 16.15 15.60 8.36
N PHE A 49 15.73 14.38 8.72
CA PHE A 49 16.51 13.41 9.50
C PHE A 49 16.93 12.18 8.68
N GLY A 50 16.78 12.23 7.35
CA GLY A 50 17.14 11.15 6.42
C GLY A 50 15.96 10.60 5.62
N GLN A 51 16.28 9.68 4.70
CA GLN A 51 15.31 8.92 3.92
C GLN A 51 14.57 7.91 4.81
N ARG A 52 13.25 7.84 4.67
CA ARG A 52 12.42 6.84 5.32
C ARG A 52 11.39 6.29 4.34
N ASP A 53 11.26 4.98 4.30
CA ASP A 53 10.18 4.31 3.58
C ASP A 53 8.84 4.52 4.29
N THR A 54 7.80 4.81 3.52
CA THR A 54 6.43 5.01 3.99
C THR A 54 5.48 4.22 3.12
N MET A 55 4.41 3.72 3.74
CA MET A 55 3.36 2.98 3.07
C MET A 55 2.01 3.58 3.43
N VAL A 56 1.18 3.85 2.44
CA VAL A 56 -0.18 4.35 2.60
C VAL A 56 -1.14 3.16 2.51
N VAL A 57 -1.93 2.96 3.56
CA VAL A 57 -2.87 1.85 3.69
C VAL A 57 -4.28 2.42 3.81
N GLU A 58 -5.19 1.92 2.98
CA GLU A 58 -6.62 2.20 3.06
C GLU A 58 -7.33 1.08 3.84
N THR A 59 -7.87 1.42 5.00
CA THR A 59 -8.64 0.49 5.83
C THR A 59 -9.99 0.15 5.20
N GLU A 60 -10.64 -0.91 5.68
CA GLU A 60 -12.00 -1.31 5.26
C GLU A 60 -13.07 -0.21 5.47
N HIS A 61 -12.84 0.70 6.42
CA HIS A 61 -13.71 1.84 6.69
C HIS A 61 -13.42 3.06 5.79
N GLY A 62 -12.54 2.91 4.79
CA GLY A 62 -12.12 3.99 3.88
C GLY A 62 -11.16 5.01 4.52
N GLN A 63 -10.63 4.73 5.72
CA GLN A 63 -9.62 5.60 6.34
C GLN A 63 -8.26 5.36 5.69
N ILE A 64 -7.59 6.44 5.28
CA ILE A 64 -6.24 6.41 4.71
C ILE A 64 -5.25 6.65 5.85
N LYS A 65 -4.42 5.65 6.15
CA LYS A 65 -3.40 5.72 7.19
C LYS A 65 -2.01 5.58 6.59
N THR A 66 -1.10 6.46 7.03
CA THR A 66 0.30 6.40 6.63
C THR A 66 1.11 5.65 7.68
N VAL A 67 1.78 4.59 7.25
CA VAL A 67 2.63 3.73 8.07
C VAL A 67 4.08 4.04 7.75
N PHE A 68 4.85 4.43 8.75
CA PHE A 68 6.29 4.47 8.63
C PHE A 68 6.85 3.05 8.58
N ALA A 69 7.43 2.67 7.44
CA ALA A 69 8.05 1.37 7.29
C ALA A 69 9.41 1.39 8.00
N THR A 70 9.42 0.88 9.23
CA THR A 70 10.69 0.60 9.93
C THR A 70 11.46 -0.49 9.19
N THR A 71 12.77 -0.62 9.46
CA THR A 71 13.64 -1.62 8.81
C THR A 71 13.09 -3.05 8.88
N ASP A 72 12.42 -3.42 9.98
CA ASP A 72 11.77 -4.72 10.13
C ASP A 72 10.56 -4.89 9.19
N ILE A 73 9.71 -3.85 9.11
CA ILE A 73 8.55 -3.84 8.22
C ILE A 73 9.00 -3.90 6.75
N LYS A 74 9.99 -3.08 6.37
CA LYS A 74 10.54 -3.05 5.01
C LYS A 74 11.02 -4.44 4.58
N ARG A 75 11.89 -5.05 5.39
CA ARG A 75 12.42 -6.39 5.10
C ARG A 75 11.31 -7.43 4.95
N LYS A 76 10.24 -7.33 5.75
CA LYS A 76 9.08 -8.24 5.66
C LYS A 76 8.26 -7.99 4.40
N LEU A 77 7.99 -6.74 4.04
CA LEU A 77 7.29 -6.38 2.81
C LEU A 77 8.05 -6.84 1.57
N GLU A 78 9.37 -6.64 1.54
CA GLU A 78 10.24 -7.12 0.46
C GLU A 78 10.24 -8.66 0.38
N SER A 79 10.36 -9.33 1.52
CA SER A 79 10.32 -10.80 1.58
C SER A 79 8.97 -11.38 1.13
N LEU A 80 7.88 -10.66 1.37
CA LEU A 80 6.52 -11.05 0.98
C LEU A 80 6.14 -10.55 -0.41
N LYS A 81 7.04 -9.79 -1.08
CA LYS A 81 6.79 -9.12 -2.36
C LYS A 81 5.44 -8.39 -2.37
N ALA A 82 5.21 -7.57 -1.36
CA ALA A 82 3.99 -6.78 -1.26
C ALA A 82 3.94 -5.73 -2.38
N GLU A 83 2.81 -5.63 -3.06
CA GLU A 83 2.60 -4.72 -4.18
C GLU A 83 1.43 -3.78 -3.91
N ILE A 84 1.36 -2.69 -4.69
CA ILE A 84 0.21 -1.77 -4.63
C ILE A 84 -1.04 -2.55 -5.00
N GLY A 85 -2.06 -2.47 -4.16
CA GLY A 85 -3.30 -3.20 -4.30
C GLY A 85 -3.42 -4.39 -3.36
N ASP A 86 -2.33 -4.93 -2.83
CA ASP A 86 -2.39 -6.05 -1.89
C ASP A 86 -3.04 -5.67 -0.56
N ILE A 87 -3.60 -6.64 0.14
CA ILE A 87 -4.13 -6.46 1.49
C ILE A 87 -3.01 -6.76 2.48
N VAL A 88 -2.70 -5.80 3.34
CA VAL A 88 -1.70 -5.92 4.40
C VAL A 88 -2.35 -5.89 5.77
N ALA A 89 -1.84 -6.75 6.66
CA ALA A 89 -2.14 -6.72 8.07
C ALA A 89 -0.84 -6.48 8.86
N LEU A 90 -0.79 -5.39 9.61
CA LEU A 90 0.30 -5.05 10.50
C LEU A 90 -0.16 -5.14 11.95
N LYS A 91 0.51 -5.93 12.76
CA LYS A 91 0.29 -5.99 14.21
C LYS A 91 1.50 -5.47 14.95
N TYR A 92 1.31 -4.52 15.86
CA TYR A 92 2.38 -4.02 16.69
C TYR A 92 2.47 -4.79 18.00
N PHE A 93 3.62 -5.41 18.30
CA PHE A 93 3.84 -6.16 19.53
C PHE A 93 4.53 -5.34 20.62
N GLY A 94 4.80 -4.06 20.39
CA GLY A 94 5.55 -3.22 21.31
C GLY A 94 7.05 -3.21 21.03
N GLU A 95 7.78 -2.68 22.00
CA GLU A 95 9.24 -2.56 21.95
C GLU A 95 9.90 -3.79 22.58
N LYS A 96 10.88 -4.38 21.88
CA LYS A 96 11.70 -5.48 22.36
C LYS A 96 13.13 -5.02 22.55
N GLN A 97 13.79 -5.55 23.58
CA GLN A 97 15.20 -5.29 23.82
C GLN A 97 16.05 -6.43 23.25
N THR A 98 17.09 -6.06 22.51
CA THR A 98 18.13 -7.01 22.08
C THR A 98 19.04 -7.36 23.25
N ARG A 99 19.80 -8.46 23.12
CA ARG A 99 20.82 -8.87 24.08
C ARG A 99 21.88 -7.79 24.39
N ASN A 100 22.08 -6.86 23.46
CA ASN A 100 23.04 -5.75 23.58
C ASN A 100 22.42 -4.46 24.15
N GLY A 101 21.18 -4.53 24.67
CA GLY A 101 20.49 -3.39 25.28
C GLY A 101 19.78 -2.45 24.31
N ALA A 102 19.96 -2.61 23.00
CA ALA A 102 19.27 -1.81 21.99
C ALA A 102 17.79 -2.20 21.89
N THR A 103 16.91 -1.20 21.86
CA THR A 103 15.46 -1.38 21.75
C THR A 103 15.03 -1.29 20.29
N PHE A 104 14.14 -2.18 19.85
CA PHE A 104 13.55 -2.15 18.52
C PHE A 104 12.04 -2.41 18.59
N LYS A 105 11.30 -1.81 17.66
CA LYS A 105 9.86 -2.03 17.52
C LYS A 105 9.60 -3.37 16.82
N SER A 106 8.77 -4.21 17.44
CA SER A 106 8.45 -5.55 16.94
C SER A 106 7.11 -5.54 16.22
N TYR A 107 7.10 -5.92 14.94
CA TYR A 107 5.87 -5.98 14.12
C TYR A 107 5.60 -7.40 13.61
N GLU A 108 4.35 -7.79 13.46
CA GLU A 108 3.92 -8.85 12.53
C GLU A 108 3.44 -8.20 11.25
N VAL A 109 3.84 -8.74 10.10
CA VAL A 109 3.33 -8.31 8.81
C VAL A 109 2.82 -9.54 8.08
N ARG A 110 1.58 -9.48 7.60
CA ARG A 110 1.00 -10.46 6.70
C ARG A 110 0.50 -9.75 5.45
N VAL A 111 0.70 -10.39 4.30
CA VAL A 111 0.29 -9.87 2.99
C VAL A 111 -0.60 -10.92 2.35
N ILE A 112 -1.77 -10.51 1.90
CA ILE A 112 -2.64 -11.30 1.03
C ILE A 112 -2.53 -10.67 -0.34
N LYS A 113 -1.92 -11.41 -1.27
CA LYS A 113 -1.82 -10.97 -2.66
C LYS A 113 -3.22 -10.90 -3.25
N THR A 114 -3.61 -9.71 -3.71
CA THR A 114 -4.82 -9.60 -4.52
C THR A 114 -4.39 -9.89 -5.96
N ASP A 115 -4.42 -11.15 -6.35
CA ASP A 115 -4.30 -11.47 -7.76
C ASP A 115 -5.57 -10.91 -8.41
N ILE A 116 -5.44 -9.75 -9.07
CA ILE A 116 -6.51 -9.25 -9.93
C ILE A 116 -6.50 -10.17 -11.15
N THR A 117 -7.06 -11.37 -11.00
CA THR A 117 -7.60 -12.10 -12.14
C THR A 117 -8.80 -11.28 -12.58
N CYS A 118 -8.52 -10.28 -13.42
CA CYS A 118 -9.50 -9.75 -14.35
C CYS A 118 -9.80 -10.89 -15.32
N THR A 119 -10.58 -11.86 -14.87
CA THR A 119 -11.26 -12.80 -15.75
C THR A 119 -12.47 -12.04 -16.27
N ASP A 120 -12.20 -11.13 -17.20
CA ASP A 120 -13.13 -10.74 -18.23
C ASP A 120 -13.39 -12.02 -19.06
N GLN A 121 -14.36 -12.83 -18.62
CA GLN A 121 -15.04 -13.73 -19.53
C GLN A 121 -16.22 -12.96 -20.11
N LEU A 122 -15.91 -12.05 -21.04
CA LEU A 122 -16.87 -11.68 -22.06
C LEU A 122 -17.23 -12.94 -22.86
N ALA A 123 -18.52 -13.25 -22.80
CA ALA A 123 -19.36 -13.62 -23.92
C ALA A 123 -19.12 -14.96 -24.66
N GLU A 124 -20.25 -15.68 -24.73
CA GLU A 124 -20.72 -16.48 -25.88
C GLU A 124 -20.16 -17.89 -26.08
N GLY A 125 -20.91 -18.84 -25.53
CA GLY A 125 -20.97 -20.23 -25.96
C GLY A 125 -22.39 -20.77 -25.87
N VAL A 126 -23.35 -20.10 -26.53
CA VAL A 126 -24.68 -20.65 -26.81
C VAL A 126 -24.64 -21.21 -28.23
N ASN A 127 -24.53 -22.54 -28.38
CA ASN A 127 -24.99 -23.42 -29.46
C ASN A 127 -24.21 -24.76 -29.33
N GLU A 128 -24.73 -25.96 -29.57
CA GLU A 128 -25.93 -26.40 -30.26
C GLU A 128 -26.21 -27.84 -29.77
N LEU A 129 -27.48 -28.22 -29.77
CA LEU A 129 -28.01 -29.53 -29.43
C LEU A 129 -27.34 -30.64 -30.26
N SER A 130 -27.05 -31.78 -29.61
CA SER A 130 -26.86 -33.05 -30.33
C SER A 130 -27.95 -34.01 -29.87
N GLU A 131 -29.03 -34.05 -30.65
CA GLU A 131 -30.06 -35.08 -30.63
C GLU A 131 -29.54 -36.28 -31.43
N ASP A 132 -28.81 -37.20 -30.81
CA ASP A 132 -28.50 -38.50 -31.44
C ASP A 132 -28.37 -39.58 -30.37
N ASP A 133 -29.51 -39.92 -29.78
CA ASP A 133 -29.72 -41.21 -29.10
C ASP A 133 -30.84 -41.94 -29.87
N ILE A 134 -30.53 -42.35 -31.11
CA ILE A 134 -31.31 -43.33 -31.86
C ILE A 134 -30.58 -44.67 -31.75
N VAL A 135 -31.01 -45.48 -30.77
CA VAL A 135 -30.68 -46.91 -30.72
C VAL A 135 -31.71 -47.65 -31.57
N PHE A 136 -31.24 -48.23 -32.69
CA PHE A 136 -31.97 -49.25 -33.45
C PHE A 136 -31.70 -50.65 -32.89
#